data_AF-A0A2W7A9R4-F1
#
_entry.id   AF-A0A2W7A9R4-F1
#
_cell.length_a   1.000
_cell.length_b   1.000
_cell.length_c   1.000
_cell.angle_alpha   90.00
_cell.angle_beta   90.00
_cell.angle_gamma   90.00
#
_symmetry.space_group_name_H-M   'P 1'
#
loop_
_entity.id
_entity.type
_entity.pdbx_description
1 polymer ?
#
loop_
_entity_poly.entity_id
_entity_poly.type
_entity_poly.pdbx_seq_one_letter_code
_entity_poly.pdbx_strand_id
1 'polypeptide(L)'
;MHIPDGILPAQVCAAGYAITGLATWYSLRQINRKPDPSAEIPKASLLTAAFFVASSIYIPVPPASVHLILNGLLGVVLGYFAFPAILIGLFFQALVIGHGGITTLGVNAAMMGIPALLAYHVFQLRNSLGKVLKEPTRTG
;
A
#
# COMPACT_ATOMS: atom_id res chain seq x y z
N MET A 1 -9.70 2.24 6.74
CA MET A 1 -10.19 2.03 8.12
C MET A 1 -9.44 0.84 8.67
N HIS A 2 -8.84 0.98 9.86
CA HIS A 2 -8.10 -0.10 10.51
C HIS A 2 -9.07 -0.90 11.36
N ILE A 3 -9.01 -2.22 11.21
CA ILE A 3 -9.84 -3.14 12.01
C ILE A 3 -9.03 -3.52 13.25
N PRO A 4 -9.53 -3.24 14.47
CA PRO A 4 -8.85 -3.62 15.70
C PRO A 4 -8.94 -5.14 15.94
N ASP A 5 -8.04 -5.65 16.78
CA ASP A 5 -8.03 -7.07 17.16
C ASP A 5 -9.32 -7.50 17.88
N GLY A 6 -9.68 -8.77 17.73
CA GLY A 6 -10.82 -9.39 18.40
C GLY A 6 -12.19 -9.17 17.73
N ILE A 7 -12.28 -8.34 16.69
CA ILE A 7 -13.52 -8.14 15.94
C ILE A 7 -13.74 -9.23 14.87
N LEU A 8 -12.66 -9.68 14.22
CA LEU A 8 -12.77 -10.62 13.11
C LEU A 8 -12.66 -12.08 13.55
N PRO A 9 -13.43 -13.01 12.94
CA PRO A 9 -13.26 -14.44 13.14
C PRO A 9 -11.85 -14.88 12.73
N ALA A 10 -11.27 -15.84 13.46
CA ALA A 10 -9.93 -16.35 13.19
C ALA A 10 -9.75 -16.84 11.73
N GLN A 11 -10.81 -17.38 11.12
CA GLN A 11 -10.84 -17.80 9.72
C GLN A 11 -10.62 -16.62 8.76
N VAL A 12 -11.22 -15.47 9.03
CA VAL A 12 -11.07 -14.25 8.22
C VAL A 12 -9.66 -13.68 8.39
N CYS A 13 -9.13 -13.68 9.61
CA CYS A 13 -7.74 -13.28 9.86
C CYS A 13 -6.76 -14.18 9.09
N ALA A 14 -6.94 -15.50 9.13
CA ALA A 14 -6.11 -16.46 8.40
C ALA A 14 -6.20 -16.24 6.88
N ALA A 15 -7.40 -16.03 6.34
CA ALA A 15 -7.59 -15.70 4.93
C ALA A 15 -6.93 -14.37 4.56
N GLY A 16 -7.03 -13.35 5.41
CA GLY A 16 -6.36 -12.06 5.22
C GLY A 16 -4.84 -12.18 5.17
N TYR A 17 -4.26 -12.99 6.07
CA TYR A 17 -2.84 -13.30 6.04
C TYR A 17 -2.43 -14.08 4.78
N ALA A 18 -3.24 -15.02 4.33
CA ALA A 18 -2.98 -15.73 3.08
C ALA A 18 -2.97 -14.77 1.87
N ILE A 19 -3.96 -13.90 1.75
CA ILE A 19 -4.04 -12.88 0.68
C ILE A 19 -2.84 -11.93 0.76
N THR A 20 -2.52 -11.43 1.95
CA THR A 20 -1.38 -10.53 2.16
C THR A 20 -0.04 -11.21 1.88
N GLY A 21 0.10 -12.50 2.23
CA GLY A 21 1.28 -13.30 1.89
C GLY A 21 1.46 -13.43 0.38
N LEU A 22 0.39 -13.77 -0.35
CA LEU A 22 0.40 -13.86 -1.81
C LEU A 22 0.69 -12.52 -2.48
N ALA A 23 0.07 -11.44 -2.01
CA ALA A 23 0.29 -10.10 -2.55
C ALA A 23 1.71 -9.59 -2.26
N THR A 24 2.24 -9.84 -1.06
CA THR A 24 3.64 -9.56 -0.71
C THR A 24 4.60 -10.33 -1.61
N TRP A 25 4.40 -11.64 -1.75
CA TRP A 25 5.22 -12.50 -2.62
C TRP A 25 5.21 -12.00 -4.07
N TYR A 26 4.03 -11.68 -4.60
CA TYR A 26 3.90 -11.15 -5.96
C TYR A 26 4.62 -9.81 -6.12
N SER A 27 4.48 -8.91 -5.14
CA SER A 27 5.11 -7.59 -5.15
C SER A 27 6.62 -7.70 -5.11
N LEU A 28 7.17 -8.54 -4.23
CA LEU A 28 8.60 -8.83 -4.15
C LEU A 28 9.14 -9.45 -5.45
N ARG A 29 8.37 -10.36 -6.06
CA ARG A 29 8.75 -10.96 -7.35
C ARG A 29 8.83 -9.91 -8.47
N GLN A 30 7.93 -8.93 -8.49
CA GLN A 30 7.98 -7.84 -9.48
C GLN A 30 9.11 -6.86 -9.19
N ILE A 31 9.41 -6.58 -7.92
CA ILE A 31 10.56 -5.76 -7.53
C ILE A 31 11.88 -6.41 -8.00
N ASN A 32 12.04 -7.72 -7.79
CA ASN A 32 13.23 -8.46 -8.18
C ASN A 32 13.44 -8.60 -9.69
N ARG A 33 12.42 -8.28 -10.50
CA ARG A 33 12.57 -8.22 -11.97
C ARG A 33 13.22 -6.91 -12.44
N LYS A 34 13.34 -5.90 -11.59
CA LYS A 34 14.01 -4.65 -11.93
C LYS A 34 15.53 -4.86 -12.03
N PRO A 35 16.24 -4.13 -12.91
CA PRO A 35 17.69 -4.26 -13.07
C PRO A 35 18.48 -3.96 -11.79
N ASP A 36 18.03 -2.95 -11.03
CA ASP A 36 18.57 -2.60 -9.72
C ASP A 36 17.42 -2.38 -8.73
N PRO A 37 17.00 -3.42 -7.99
CA PRO A 37 15.96 -3.30 -6.97
C PRO A 37 16.39 -2.45 -5.77
N SER A 38 17.69 -2.43 -5.47
CA SER A 38 18.23 -1.82 -4.25
C SER A 38 18.18 -0.29 -4.29
N ALA A 39 18.30 0.30 -5.48
CA ALA A 39 18.22 1.75 -5.68
C ALA A 39 16.91 2.38 -5.15
N GLU A 40 15.81 1.63 -5.11
CA GLU A 40 14.50 2.15 -4.66
C GLU A 40 14.22 1.92 -3.18
N ILE A 41 15.03 1.11 -2.49
CA ILE A 41 14.87 0.79 -1.06
C ILE A 41 14.91 2.05 -0.18
N PRO A 42 15.88 2.98 -0.31
CA PRO A 42 15.92 4.18 0.53
C PRO A 42 14.66 5.04 0.39
N LYS A 43 14.15 5.17 -0.85
CA LYS A 43 12.91 5.90 -1.14
C LYS A 43 11.70 5.20 -0.52
N ALA A 44 11.61 3.89 -0.64
CA ALA A 44 10.54 3.09 -0.02
C ALA A 44 10.55 3.22 1.50
N SER A 45 11.73 3.13 2.14
CA SER A 45 11.88 3.29 3.58
C SER A 45 11.45 4.69 4.06
N LEU A 46 11.88 5.74 3.37
CA LEU A 46 11.51 7.12 3.72
C LEU A 46 10.00 7.36 3.60
N LEU A 47 9.38 6.89 2.51
CA LEU A 47 7.94 7.02 2.32
C LEU A 47 7.14 6.14 3.29
N THR A 48 7.67 4.99 3.70
CA THR A 48 7.08 4.16 4.75
C THR A 48 7.10 4.89 6.10
N ALA A 49 8.22 5.51 6.45
CA ALA A 49 8.34 6.31 7.67
C ALA A 49 7.41 7.53 7.64
N ALA A 50 7.34 8.24 6.50
CA ALA A 50 6.42 9.35 6.32
C ALA A 50 4.95 8.90 6.41
N PHE A 51 4.60 7.76 5.82
CA PHE A 51 3.28 7.15 5.97
C PHE A 51 2.96 6.84 7.42
N PHE A 52 3.89 6.21 8.16
CA PHE A 52 3.71 5.89 9.57
C PHE A 52 3.47 7.14 10.43
N VAL A 53 4.28 8.18 10.26
CA VAL A 53 4.12 9.45 11.00
C VAL A 53 2.86 10.20 10.56
N ALA A 54 2.57 10.29 9.27
CA ALA A 54 1.39 11.00 8.78
C ALA A 54 0.09 10.31 9.19
N SER A 55 0.07 8.98 9.20
CA SER A 55 -1.10 8.19 9.61
C SER A 55 -1.31 8.15 11.12
N SER A 56 -0.30 8.51 11.92
CA SER A 56 -0.47 8.73 13.37
C SER A 56 -1.29 9.99 13.67
N ILE A 57 -1.39 10.92 12.70
CA ILE A 57 -2.23 12.12 12.77
C ILE A 57 -3.61 11.78 12.20
N TYR A 58 -4.61 12.03 13.03
CA TYR A 58 -5.75 11.14 13.17
C TYR A 58 -6.80 11.97 13.87
N ILE A 59 -7.78 12.45 13.10
CA ILE A 59 -8.82 13.32 13.63
C ILE A 59 -10.10 12.47 13.71
N PRO A 60 -10.59 12.17 14.94
CA PRO A 60 -11.86 11.49 15.09
C PRO A 60 -12.98 12.44 14.64
N VAL A 61 -13.62 12.14 13.52
CA VAL A 61 -14.79 12.86 13.01
C VAL A 61 -15.98 11.90 13.07
N PRO A 62 -17.00 12.10 13.92
CA PRO A 62 -18.17 11.20 13.92
C PRO A 62 -18.89 11.28 12.56
N PRO A 63 -19.28 10.15 11.91
CA PRO A 63 -19.25 8.74 12.35
C PRO A 63 -18.01 7.94 11.92
N ALA A 64 -16.99 8.55 11.32
CA ALA A 64 -15.80 7.88 10.78
C ALA A 64 -14.51 8.70 10.97
N SER A 65 -13.48 8.11 11.56
CA SER A 65 -12.17 8.75 11.66
C SER A 65 -11.54 8.93 10.27
N VAL A 66 -11.16 10.16 9.94
CA VAL A 66 -10.43 10.48 8.71
C VAL A 66 -8.95 10.54 9.05
N HIS A 67 -8.17 9.72 8.37
CA HIS A 67 -6.71 9.73 8.48
C HIS A 67 -6.12 9.93 7.09
N LEU A 68 -4.94 10.53 7.04
CA LEU A 68 -4.16 10.61 5.82
C LEU A 68 -3.59 9.22 5.52
N ILE A 69 -4.40 8.45 4.80
CA ILE A 69 -4.10 7.07 4.48
C ILE A 69 -2.96 6.99 3.45
N LEU A 70 -2.76 8.00 2.59
CA LEU A 70 -1.66 8.09 1.60
C LEU A 70 -1.46 6.87 0.67
N ASN A 71 -2.29 5.82 0.75
CA ASN A 71 -2.15 4.57 -0.01
C ASN A 71 -2.04 4.82 -1.52
N GLY A 72 -2.88 5.70 -2.06
CA GLY A 72 -2.84 6.05 -3.48
C GLY A 72 -1.52 6.73 -3.88
N LEU A 73 -1.01 7.64 -3.04
CA LEU A 73 0.27 8.30 -3.27
C LEU A 73 1.43 7.29 -3.20
N LEU A 74 1.44 6.42 -2.17
CA LEU A 74 2.44 5.35 -2.05
C LEU A 74 2.40 4.45 -3.29
N GLY A 75 1.21 4.03 -3.72
CA GLY A 75 1.01 3.26 -4.95
C GLY A 75 1.63 3.93 -6.18
N VAL A 76 1.26 5.18 -6.44
CA VAL A 76 1.74 5.93 -7.61
C VAL A 76 3.26 6.14 -7.59
N VAL A 77 3.85 6.44 -6.43
CA VAL A 77 5.27 6.79 -6.32
C VAL A 77 6.18 5.56 -6.19
N LEU A 78 5.77 4.54 -5.45
CA LEU A 78 6.58 3.35 -5.15
C LEU A 78 6.25 2.14 -6.05
N GLY A 79 5.10 2.15 -6.73
CA GLY A 79 4.63 1.01 -7.50
C GLY A 79 4.55 -0.26 -6.65
N TYR A 80 5.22 -1.33 -7.07
CA TYR A 80 5.22 -2.60 -6.34
C TYR A 80 5.87 -2.52 -4.95
N PHE A 81 6.72 -1.53 -4.67
CA PHE A 81 7.24 -1.28 -3.31
C PHE A 81 6.16 -0.78 -2.35
N ALA A 82 5.02 -0.29 -2.84
CA ALA A 82 3.95 0.25 -1.99
C ALA A 82 3.35 -0.82 -1.07
N PHE A 83 3.19 -2.05 -1.54
CA PHE A 83 2.59 -3.13 -0.74
C PHE A 83 3.45 -3.50 0.48
N PRO A 84 4.75 -3.86 0.34
CA PRO A 84 5.60 -4.13 1.50
C PRO A 84 5.81 -2.89 2.38
N ALA A 85 5.88 -1.68 1.80
CA ALA A 85 5.93 -0.43 2.57
C ALA A 85 4.72 -0.27 3.50
N ILE A 86 3.51 -0.45 2.97
CA ILE A 86 2.26 -0.35 3.75
C ILE A 86 2.22 -1.44 4.83
N LEU A 87 2.58 -2.69 4.48
CA LEU A 87 2.61 -3.79 5.44
C LEU A 87 3.53 -3.50 6.63
N ILE A 88 4.75 -3.01 6.37
CA ILE A 88 5.72 -2.64 7.42
C ILE A 88 5.20 -1.45 8.22
N GLY A 89 4.64 -0.43 7.57
CA GLY A 89 4.05 0.71 8.25
C GLY A 89 2.93 0.30 9.21
N LEU A 90 1.99 -0.54 8.75
CA LEU A 90 0.89 -1.06 9.56
C LEU A 90 1.38 -1.93 10.72
N PHE A 91 2.42 -2.72 10.52
CA PHE A 91 3.04 -3.51 11.58
C PHE A 91 3.58 -2.61 12.70
N PHE A 92 4.28 -1.52 12.36
CA PHE A 92 4.73 -0.55 13.36
C PHE A 92 3.56 0.21 13.99
N GLN A 93 2.48 0.51 13.27
CA GLN A 93 1.29 1.13 13.86
C GLN A 93 0.64 0.25 14.92
N ALA A 94 0.54 -1.05 14.65
CA ALA A 94 0.00 -2.01 15.60
C ALA A 94 0.90 -2.14 16.85
N LEU A 95 2.23 -2.15 16.68
CA LEU A 95 3.16 -2.33 17.80
C LEU A 95 3.42 -1.06 18.62
N VAL A 96 3.64 0.08 17.96
CA VAL A 96 4.11 1.32 18.62
C VAL A 96 2.95 2.21 19.04
N ILE A 97 1.91 2.30 18.21
CA ILE A 97 0.76 3.20 18.45
C ILE A 97 -0.41 2.43 19.07
N GLY A 98 -0.43 1.10 18.98
CA GLY A 98 -1.58 0.29 19.35
C GLY A 98 -2.80 0.54 18.45
N HIS A 99 -2.58 1.08 17.25
CA HIS A 99 -3.65 1.42 16.32
C HIS A 99 -3.76 0.35 15.23
N GLY A 100 -4.86 -0.40 15.27
CA GLY A 100 -5.08 -1.60 14.45
C GLY A 100 -5.00 -2.86 15.28
N GLY A 101 -4.54 -3.95 14.68
CA GLY A 101 -4.42 -5.24 15.33
C GLY A 101 -3.38 -6.13 14.67
N ILE A 102 -2.72 -6.97 15.46
CA ILE A 102 -1.75 -7.95 14.94
C ILE A 102 -2.51 -9.07 14.26
N THR A 103 -3.59 -9.59 14.86
CA THR A 103 -4.38 -10.66 14.24
C THR A 103 -5.07 -10.19 12.96
N THR A 104 -5.47 -8.92 12.91
CA THR A 104 -6.10 -8.30 11.75
C THR A 104 -5.10 -7.67 10.78
N LEU A 105 -3.80 -7.72 11.05
CA LEU A 105 -2.75 -7.10 10.23
C LEU A 105 -2.82 -7.58 8.77
N GLY A 106 -3.03 -8.89 8.57
CA GLY A 106 -3.18 -9.46 7.23
C GLY A 106 -4.37 -8.86 6.46
N VAL A 107 -5.51 -8.64 7.13
CA VAL A 107 -6.69 -8.03 6.51
C VAL A 107 -6.45 -6.55 6.24
N ASN A 108 -5.91 -5.81 7.22
CA ASN A 108 -5.61 -4.39 7.09
C ASN A 108 -4.61 -4.13 5.95
N ALA A 109 -3.56 -4.95 5.85
CA ALA A 109 -2.57 -4.86 4.78
C ALA A 109 -3.16 -5.15 3.40
N ALA A 110 -4.04 -6.16 3.27
CA ALA A 110 -4.74 -6.43 2.02
C ALA A 110 -5.66 -5.25 1.63
N MET A 111 -6.45 -4.76 2.59
CA MET A 111 -7.37 -3.64 2.38
C MET A 111 -6.68 -2.34 1.98
N MET A 112 -5.45 -2.10 2.46
CA MET A 112 -4.71 -0.87 2.17
C MET A 112 -3.75 -1.02 0.99
N GLY A 113 -3.06 -2.16 0.91
CA GLY A 113 -2.06 -2.45 -0.10
C GLY A 113 -2.66 -2.75 -1.48
N ILE A 114 -3.79 -3.46 -1.56
CA ILE A 114 -4.42 -3.76 -2.87
C ILE A 114 -4.87 -2.47 -3.57
N PRO A 115 -5.61 -1.54 -2.92
CA PRO A 115 -5.94 -0.26 -3.55
C PRO A 115 -4.71 0.58 -3.92
N ALA A 116 -3.61 0.52 -3.16
CA ALA A 116 -2.36 1.19 -3.52
C ALA A 116 -1.79 0.63 -4.84
N LEU A 117 -1.75 -0.69 -4.98
CA LEU A 117 -1.34 -1.33 -6.23
C LEU A 117 -2.31 -1.01 -7.38
N LEU A 118 -3.62 -0.95 -7.13
CA LEU A 118 -4.58 -0.53 -8.14
C LEU A 118 -4.35 0.91 -8.60
N ALA A 119 -4.11 1.84 -7.66
CA ALA A 119 -3.78 3.24 -7.98
C ALA A 119 -2.53 3.35 -8.86
N TYR A 120 -1.50 2.55 -8.59
CA TYR A 120 -0.33 2.44 -9.44
C TYR A 120 -0.67 2.06 -10.88
N HIS A 121 -1.48 1.00 -11.07
CA HIS A 121 -1.85 0.51 -12.40
C HIS A 121 -2.75 1.51 -13.15
N VAL A 122 -3.72 2.12 -12.46
CA VAL A 122 -4.58 3.15 -13.05
C VAL A 122 -3.76 4.35 -13.51
N PHE A 123 -2.78 4.78 -12.72
CA PHE A 123 -1.88 5.88 -13.08
C PHE A 123 -0.99 5.55 -14.28
N GLN A 124 -0.43 4.33 -14.32
CA GLN A 124 0.32 3.81 -15.46
C GLN A 124 -0.53 3.79 -16.74
N LEU A 125 -1.77 3.28 -16.66
CA LEU A 125 -2.70 3.25 -17.79
C LEU A 125 -2.97 4.65 -18.34
N ARG A 126 -3.26 5.63 -17.46
CA ARG A 126 -3.47 7.02 -17.85
C ARG A 126 -2.23 7.62 -18.55
N ASN A 127 -1.04 7.39 -18.00
CA ASN A 127 0.19 7.91 -18.61
C ASN A 127 0.46 7.27 -19.98
N SER A 128 0.17 5.98 -20.15
CA SER A 128 0.31 5.29 -21.43
C SER A 128 -0.70 5.78 -22.47
N LEU A 129 -1.98 5.94 -22.09
CA LEU A 129 -3.02 6.53 -22.95
C LEU A 129 -2.69 7.97 -23.34
N GLY A 130 -2.18 8.78 -22.40
CA GLY A 130 -1.77 10.15 -22.65
C GLY A 130 -0.55 10.26 -23.60
N LYS A 131 0.34 9.26 -23.61
CA LYS A 131 1.43 9.18 -24.60
C LYS A 131 0.91 8.83 -25.99
N VAL A 132 0.00 7.86 -26.09
CA VAL A 132 -0.63 7.45 -27.36
C VAL A 132 -1.43 8.58 -27.99
N LEU A 133 -2.19 9.35 -27.20
CA LEU A 133 -2.97 10.49 -27.69
C LEU A 133 -2.13 11.73 -28.02
N LYS A 134 -0.86 11.79 -27.59
CA LYS A 134 0.10 12.86 -27.95
C LYS A 134 0.89 12.57 -29.22
N GLU A 135 0.73 11.39 -29.81
CA GLU A 135 1.28 11.02 -31.12
C GLU A 135 0.25 11.02 -32.28
N PRO A 136 -0.60 12.03 -32.50
CA PRO A 136 -1.17 12.23 -33.81
C PRO A 136 -0.17 13.05 -34.65
N THR A 137 0.27 12.49 -35.77
CA THR A 137 1.01 13.13 -36.88
C THR A 137 2.51 13.38 -36.71
N ARG A 138 3.30 12.31 -36.79
CA ARG A 138 4.69 12.39 -37.31
C ARG A 138 5.02 11.17 -38.18
N THR A 139 4.19 10.93 -39.19
CA THR A 139 4.49 9.99 -40.27
C THR A 139 3.98 10.58 -41.58
N GLY A 140 4.90 10.88 -42.49
CA GLY A 140 4.64 11.23 -43.90
C GLY A 140 4.75 12.70 -44.20
#